data_AF-A0A9E5Y6L1-F1
#
_entry.id   AF-A0A9E5Y6L1-F1
#
_cell.length_a   1.000
_cell.length_b   1.000
_cell.length_c   1.000
_cell.angle_alpha   90.00
_cell.angle_beta   90.00
_cell.angle_gamma   90.00
#
_symmetry.space_group_name_H-M   'P 1'
#
loop_
_entity.id
_entity.type
_entity.pdbx_description
1 polymer ?
#
loop_
_entity_poly.entity_id
_entity_poly.type
_entity_poly.pdbx_seq_one_letter_code
_entity_poly.pdbx_strand_id
1 'polypeptide(L)' 'MWDSLGKMLLFFGILLAATGGLMLVGGRLFGLGRLPGDIFIQKGNFSFYFPLVTCIILSVLLTIVLNLIRR' A
#
# COMPACT_ATOMS: atom_id res chain seq x y z
N MET A 1 7.09 16.14 26.02
CA MET A 1 6.41 14.87 26.40
C MET A 1 5.39 14.46 25.34
N TRP A 2 4.51 15.38 24.93
CA TRP A 2 3.51 15.17 23.88
C TRP A 2 4.09 14.87 22.49
N ASP A 3 5.25 15.42 22.13
CA ASP A 3 5.91 15.14 20.84
C ASP A 3 6.32 13.67 20.67
N SER A 4 6.81 13.05 21.74
CA SER A 4 7.21 11.64 21.73
C SER A 4 5.99 10.72 21.59
N LEU A 5 4.91 11.06 22.31
CA LEU A 5 3.64 10.35 22.21
C LEU A 5 3.01 10.50 20.82
N GLY A 6 3.04 11.69 20.23
CA GLY A 6 2.53 11.93 18.88
C GLY A 6 3.30 11.16 17.80
N LYS A 7 4.63 11.11 17.90
CA LYS A 7 5.48 10.29 17.00
C LYS A 7 5.20 8.80 17.15
N MET A 8 5.01 8.32 18.38
CA MET A 8 4.67 6.94 18.67
C MET A 8 3.30 6.57 18.06
N LEU A 9 2.28 7.40 18.23
CA LEU A 9 0.96 7.19 17.62
C LEU A 9 1.03 7.15 16.08
N LEU A 10 1.77 8.07 15.46
CA LEU A 10 1.96 8.09 14.01
C LEU A 10 2.65 6.80 13.51
N PHE A 11 3.69 6.35 14.20
CA PHE A 11 4.41 5.12 13.84
C PHE A 11 3.49 3.89 13.89
N PHE A 12 2.75 3.71 14.98
CA PHE A 12 1.82 2.59 15.11
C PHE A 12 0.64 2.68 14.12
N GLY A 13 0.13 3.88 13.85
CA GLY A 13 -0.92 4.10 12.85
C GLY A 13 -0.48 3.70 11.44
N ILE A 14 0.73 4.08 11.03
CA ILE A 14 1.31 3.65 9.74
C ILE A 14 1.53 2.14 9.73
N LEU A 15 2.05 1.56 10.81
CA LEU A 15 2.29 0.12 10.93
C LEU A 15 0.99 -0.68 10.78
N LEU A 16 -0.08 -0.26 11.45
CA LEU A 16 -1.42 -0.84 11.36
C LEU A 16 -2.04 -0.69 9.96
N ALA A 17 -1.92 0.50 9.36
CA ALA A 17 -2.40 0.74 8.01
C ALA A 17 -1.65 -0.13 6.97
N ALA A 18 -0.34 -0.28 7.13
CA ALA A 18 0.50 -1.13 6.28
C ALA A 18 0.14 -2.61 6.44
N THR A 19 0.00 -3.12 7.66
CA THR A 19 -0.40 -4.52 7.91
C THR A 19 -1.83 -4.80 7.42
N GLY A 20 -2.78 -3.91 7.70
CA GLY A 20 -4.16 -4.03 7.19
C GLY A 20 -4.22 -3.96 5.66
N GLY A 21 -3.43 -3.09 5.03
CA GLY A 21 -3.28 -3.02 3.58
C GLY A 21 -2.68 -4.29 2.99
N LEU A 22 -1.63 -4.84 3.61
CA LEU A 22 -1.02 -6.12 3.22
C LEU A 22 -1.98 -7.30 3.39
N MET A 23 -2.84 -7.30 4.42
CA MET A 23 -3.85 -8.36 4.59
C MET A 23 -4.99 -8.22 3.55
N LEU A 24 -5.41 -7.00 3.22
CA LEU A 24 -6.38 -6.73 2.16
C LEU A 24 -5.87 -7.16 0.78
N VAL A 25 -4.60 -6.88 0.48
CA VAL A 25 -3.95 -7.26 -0.78
C VAL A 25 -3.59 -8.75 -0.77
N GLY A 26 -3.02 -9.25 0.33
CA GLY A 26 -2.64 -10.65 0.53
C GLY A 26 -3.84 -11.60 0.47
N GLY A 27 -4.96 -11.27 1.12
CA GLY A 27 -6.19 -12.06 1.02
C GLY A 27 -6.78 -12.12 -0.39
N ARG A 28 -6.49 -11.12 -1.24
CA ARG A 28 -6.91 -11.08 -2.64
C ARG A 28 -5.89 -11.70 -3.62
N LEU A 29 -4.59 -11.68 -3.26
CA LEU A 29 -3.51 -12.36 -3.99
C LEU A 29 -3.53 -13.89 -3.79
N PHE A 30 -3.94 -14.37 -2.61
CA PHE A 30 -3.83 -15.78 -2.23
C PHE A 30 -5.06 -16.67 -2.50
N GLY A 31 -6.18 -16.20 -3.07
CA GLY A 31 -7.16 -17.20 -3.52
C GLY A 31 -8.55 -16.88 -4.06
N LEU A 32 -9.16 -15.70 -3.94
CA LEU A 32 -10.62 -15.61 -4.27
C LEU A 32 -11.11 -14.31 -4.93
N GLY A 33 -10.36 -13.80 -5.91
CA GLY A 33 -10.94 -12.88 -6.91
C GLY A 33 -10.35 -11.48 -6.91
N ARG A 34 -9.61 -11.21 -7.99
CA ARG A 34 -9.46 -9.94 -8.74
C ARG A 34 -9.75 -8.68 -7.92
N LEU A 35 -8.69 -7.92 -7.58
CA LEU A 35 -8.85 -6.56 -7.10
C LEU A 35 -9.52 -5.69 -8.18
N PRO A 36 -10.65 -5.01 -7.89
CA PRO A 36 -11.11 -3.92 -8.74
C PRO A 36 -10.10 -2.77 -8.60
N GLY A 37 -9.28 -2.55 -9.64
CA GLY A 37 -8.28 -1.48 -9.70
C GLY A 37 -6.89 -1.92 -10.21
N ASP A 38 -6.54 -3.20 -10.08
CA ASP A 38 -5.32 -3.74 -10.71
C ASP A 38 -5.62 -4.15 -12.14
N ILE A 39 -4.83 -3.66 -13.10
CA ILE A 39 -5.01 -4.02 -14.52
C ILE A 39 -4.52 -5.46 -14.67
N PHE A 40 -5.46 -6.39 -14.70
CA PHE A 40 -5.19 -7.78 -15.02
C PHE A 40 -5.76 -8.10 -16.40
N ILE A 41 -4.87 -8.20 -17.39
CA ILE A 41 -5.21 -8.55 -18.77
C ILE A 41 -4.77 -10.00 -18.98
N GLN A 42 -5.72 -10.90 -19.16
CA GLN A 42 -5.44 -12.29 -19.52
C GLN A 42 -6.00 -12.58 -20.92
N LYS A 43 -5.12 -12.94 -21.86
CA LYS A 43 -5.46 -13.26 -23.25
C LYS A 43 -4.75 -14.57 -23.64
N GLY A 44 -5.47 -15.69 -23.62
CA GLY A 44 -4.90 -17.01 -23.92
C GLY A 44 -3.76 -17.36 -22.94
N ASN A 45 -2.56 -17.64 -23.47
CA ASN A 45 -1.35 -17.90 -22.67
C ASN A 45 -0.67 -16.63 -22.12
N PHE A 46 -1.17 -15.43 -22.43
CA PHE A 46 -0.58 -14.18 -21.95
C PHE A 46 -1.34 -13.68 -20.71
N SER A 47 -0.62 -13.49 -19.60
CA SER A 47 -1.13 -12.86 -18.39
C SER A 47 -0.28 -11.63 -18.06
N PHE A 48 -0.91 -10.46 -18.02
CA PHE A 48 -0.28 -9.20 -17.64
C PHE A 48 -0.96 -8.65 -16.39
N TYR A 49 -0.20 -8.47 -15.33
CA TYR A 49 -0.65 -7.92 -14.05
C TYR A 49 0.06 -6.60 -13.79
N PHE A 50 -0.69 -5.52 -13.61
CA PHE A 50 -0.15 -4.21 -13.28
C PHE A 50 -0.84 -3.64 -12.02
N PRO A 51 -0.11 -3.62 -10.88
CA PRO A 51 -0.66 -3.23 -9.58
C PRO A 51 -0.70 -1.70 -9.41
N LEU A 52 -1.61 -1.03 -10.13
CA LEU A 52 -1.76 0.43 -10.14
C LEU A 52 -1.94 1.02 -8.75
N VAL A 53 -2.82 0.41 -7.95
CA VAL A 53 -3.20 0.93 -6.63
C VAL A 53 -1.99 0.91 -5.70
N THR A 54 -1.19 -0.16 -5.77
CA THR A 54 0.03 -0.32 -4.98
C THR A 54 1.06 0.74 -5.35
N CYS A 55 1.25 1.02 -6.64
CA CYS A 55 2.17 2.07 -7.11
C CYS A 55 1.76 3.46 -6.61
N ILE A 56 0.46 3.78 -6.62
CA ILE A 56 -0.06 5.07 -6.15
C ILE A 56 0.18 5.22 -4.64
N ILE A 57 -0.17 4.21 -3.85
CA ILE A 57 0.05 4.23 -2.39
C ILE A 57 1.53 4.43 -2.08
N LEU A 58 2.40 3.66 -2.75
CA LEU A 58 3.85 3.76 -2.56
C LEU A 58 4.37 5.16 -2.91
N SER A 59 3.89 5.74 -4.02
CA SER A 59 4.26 7.08 -4.46
C SER A 59 3.86 8.16 -3.44
N VAL A 60 2.63 8.12 -2.94
CA VAL A 60 2.15 9.07 -1.93
C VAL A 60 2.95 8.95 -0.63
N LEU A 61 3.22 7.72 -0.19
CA LEU A 61 3.98 7.45 1.02
C LEU A 61 5.43 7.95 0.89
N LEU A 62 6.10 7.65 -0.23
CA LEU A 62 7.43 8.19 -0.53
C LEU A 62 7.42 9.72 -0.58
N THR A 63 6.41 10.31 -1.21
CA THR A 63 6.29 11.78 -1.31
C THR A 63 6.20 12.41 0.07
N ILE A 64 5.37 11.85 0.96
CA ILE A 64 5.25 12.33 2.34
C ILE A 64 6.57 12.20 3.09
N VAL A 65 7.24 11.05 2.99
CA VAL A 65 8.53 10.79 3.67
C VAL A 65 9.62 11.75 3.17
N LEU A 66 9.78 11.89 1.85
CA LEU A 66 10.75 12.80 1.25
C LEU A 66 10.48 14.25 1.63
N ASN A 67 9.21 14.67 1.65
CA ASN A 67 8.85 16.03 2.01
C ASN A 67 9.03 16.31 3.52
N LEU A 68 8.90 15.28 4.37
CA LEU A 68 9.18 15.36 5.80
C LEU A 68 10.69 15.42 6.09
N ILE A 69 11.53 14.71 5.32
CA ILE A 69 13.00 14.76 5.44
C ILE A 69 13.57 16.06 4.88
N ARG A 70 12.96 16.61 3.82
CA ARG A 70 13.43 17.84 3.17
C ARG A 70 13.02 19.12 3.91
N ARG A 71 12.21 19.01 4.97
CA ARG A 71 11.80 20.12 5.84
C ARG A 71 12.56 20.06 7.15
#